data_AF-A0A1G1YSI7-F1
#
_entry.id   AF-A0A1G1YSI7-F1
#
_cell.length_a   1.000
_cell.length_b   1.000
_cell.length_c   1.000
_cell.angle_alpha   90.00
_cell.angle_beta   90.00
_cell.angle_gamma   90.00
#
_symmetry.space_group_name_H-M   'P 1'
#
loop_
_entity.id
_entity.type
_entity.pdbx_description
1 polymer ?
#
loop_
_entity_poly.entity_id
_entity_poly.type
_entity_poly.pdbx_seq_one_letter_code
_entity_poly.pdbx_strand_id
1 'polypeptide(L)'
;MTTVIDDLSDLELKAAMHYLKHERDKKQMMASTVATHLGLALFDYFDLESDAKTPTIEQLKGISQLLSVNWDKMISSIKKVEGRSVAEIKAGIQNV
;
A
#
# COMPACT_ATOMS: atom_id res chain seq x y z
N MET A 1 -1.01 -23.61 -3.95
CA MET A 1 -0.36 -22.85 -2.86
C MET A 1 -0.80 -21.41 -3.01
N THR A 2 -1.79 -20.98 -2.24
CA THR A 2 -2.19 -19.56 -2.17
C THR A 2 -1.13 -18.85 -1.35
N THR A 3 -0.34 -17.99 -1.99
CA THR A 3 0.62 -17.14 -1.31
C THR A 3 -0.13 -16.22 -0.34
N VAL A 4 0.32 -16.16 0.92
CA VAL A 4 -0.22 -15.33 2.03
C VAL A 4 -0.20 -13.81 1.72
N ILE A 5 0.15 -13.43 0.50
CA ILE A 5 0.34 -12.08 -0.02
C ILE A 5 -0.90 -11.62 -0.80
N ASP A 6 -1.81 -12.53 -1.16
CA ASP A 6 -3.03 -12.19 -1.92
C ASP A 6 -4.25 -11.90 -1.03
N ASP A 7 -4.10 -11.97 0.30
CA ASP A 7 -5.10 -11.52 1.27
C ASP A 7 -4.48 -10.38 2.11
N LEU A 8 -4.88 -9.16 1.78
CA LEU A 8 -4.50 -7.92 2.47
C LEU A 8 -5.78 -7.27 3.00
N SER A 9 -5.75 -6.86 4.25
CA SER A 9 -6.82 -6.06 4.84
C SER A 9 -6.89 -4.67 4.19
N ASP A 10 -8.04 -4.01 4.30
CA ASP A 10 -8.23 -2.63 3.84
C ASP A 10 -7.16 -1.68 4.40
N LEU A 11 -6.73 -1.90 5.65
CA LEU A 11 -5.70 -1.09 6.29
C LEU A 11 -4.33 -1.33 5.64
N GLU A 12 -3.98 -2.58 5.34
CA GLU A 12 -2.74 -2.93 4.64
C GLU A 12 -2.72 -2.41 3.19
N LEU A 13 -3.87 -2.46 2.51
CA LEU A 13 -4.04 -1.92 1.15
C LEU A 13 -3.82 -0.39 1.13
N LYS A 14 -4.42 0.33 2.07
CA LYS A 14 -4.21 1.77 2.22
C LYS A 14 -2.77 2.10 2.61
N ALA A 15 -2.18 1.37 3.55
CA ALA A 15 -0.77 1.55 3.94
C ALA A 15 0.19 1.33 2.75
N ALA A 16 -0.08 0.32 1.91
CA ALA A 16 0.67 0.11 0.67
C ALA A 16 0.53 1.29 -0.30
N MET A 17 -0.67 1.87 -0.42
CA MET A 17 -0.89 3.05 -1.26
C MET A 17 -0.10 4.27 -0.79
N HIS A 18 -0.09 4.53 0.52
CA HIS A 18 0.71 5.60 1.12
C HIS A 18 2.20 5.41 0.86
N TYR A 19 2.69 4.18 1.01
CA TYR A 19 4.07 3.86 0.69
C TYR A 19 4.41 4.14 -0.78
N LEU A 20 3.56 3.69 -1.70
CA LEU A 20 3.77 3.87 -3.14
C LEU A 20 3.67 5.34 -3.57
N LYS A 21 2.75 6.11 -2.98
CA LYS A 21 2.66 7.57 -3.14
C LYS A 21 3.96 8.25 -2.73
N HIS A 22 4.50 7.90 -1.56
CA HIS A 22 5.78 8.42 -1.08
C HIS A 22 6.94 8.09 -2.04
N GLU A 23 7.01 6.86 -2.55
CA GLU A 23 8.04 6.46 -3.52
C GLU A 23 7.88 7.18 -4.87
N ARG A 24 6.64 7.42 -5.32
CA ARG A 24 6.36 8.23 -6.50
C ARG A 24 6.85 9.68 -6.30
N ASP A 25 6.54 10.28 -5.16
CA ASP A 25 6.91 11.67 -4.85
C ASP A 25 8.44 11.84 -4.79
N LYS A 26 9.16 10.89 -4.20
CA LYS A 26 10.65 10.86 -4.24
C LYS A 26 11.20 10.83 -5.65
N LYS A 27 10.53 10.10 -6.56
CA LYS A 27 10.90 10.01 -7.97
C LYS A 27 10.41 11.21 -8.79
N GLN A 28 9.71 12.17 -8.17
CA GLN A 28 9.09 13.32 -8.83
C GLN A 28 8.18 12.90 -10.00
N MET A 29 7.59 11.70 -9.90
CA MET A 29 6.70 11.19 -10.94
C MET A 29 5.31 11.80 -10.78
N MET A 30 4.75 12.28 -11.88
CA MET A 30 3.43 12.91 -11.87
C MET A 30 2.33 11.89 -11.56
N ALA A 31 1.35 12.29 -10.77
CA ALA A 31 0.15 11.50 -10.50
C ALA A 31 -0.56 11.05 -11.79
N SER A 32 -0.59 11.91 -12.82
CA SER A 32 -1.15 11.60 -14.14
C SER A 32 -0.43 10.47 -14.86
N THR A 33 0.89 10.33 -14.68
CA THR A 33 1.65 9.21 -15.23
C THR A 33 1.18 7.88 -14.63
N VAL A 34 0.98 7.85 -13.31
CA VAL A 34 0.51 6.65 -12.61
C VAL A 34 -0.94 6.33 -12.98
N ALA A 35 -1.82 7.34 -12.99
CA ALA A 35 -3.21 7.18 -13.42
C ALA A 35 -3.32 6.63 -14.84
N THR A 36 -2.54 7.18 -15.78
CA THR A 36 -2.47 6.69 -17.17
C THR A 36 -2.00 5.25 -17.25
N HIS A 37 -0.95 4.88 -16.49
CA HIS A 37 -0.44 3.52 -16.44
C HIS A 37 -1.48 2.51 -15.95
N LEU A 38 -2.31 2.91 -14.99
CA LEU A 38 -3.40 2.09 -14.45
C LEU A 38 -4.69 2.12 -15.30
N GLY A 39 -4.75 2.95 -16.36
CA GLY A 39 -5.98 3.15 -17.12
C GLY A 39 -7.09 3.84 -16.32
N LEU A 40 -6.74 4.65 -15.32
CA LEU A 40 -7.67 5.37 -14.45
C LEU A 40 -7.80 6.83 -14.87
N ALA A 41 -8.96 7.43 -14.59
CA ALA A 41 -9.08 8.88 -14.58
C ALA A 41 -8.20 9.46 -13.46
N LEU A 42 -7.63 10.64 -13.69
CA LEU A 42 -6.76 11.30 -12.69
C LEU A 42 -7.48 11.51 -11.35
N PHE A 43 -8.77 11.85 -11.39
CA PHE A 43 -9.57 12.04 -10.18
C PHE A 43 -9.74 10.73 -9.39
N ASP A 44 -9.99 9.61 -10.08
CA ASP A 44 -10.09 8.30 -9.42
C ASP A 44 -8.76 7.88 -8.78
N TYR A 45 -7.63 8.20 -9.40
CA TYR A 45 -6.33 7.97 -8.79
C TYR A 45 -6.12 8.83 -7.54
N PHE A 46 -6.55 10.10 -7.54
CA PHE A 46 -6.50 10.94 -6.34
C PHE A 46 -7.40 10.43 -5.20
N ASP A 47 -8.53 9.80 -5.51
CA ASP A 47 -9.35 9.13 -4.50
C ASP A 47 -8.59 7.98 -3.80
N LEU A 48 -7.75 7.25 -4.54
CA LEU A 48 -6.86 6.22 -3.96
C LEU A 48 -5.78 6.86 -3.07
N GLU A 49 -5.19 7.97 -3.51
CA GLU A 49 -4.11 8.66 -2.77
C GLU A 49 -4.55 9.38 -1.50
N SER A 50 -5.85 9.63 -1.38
CA SER A 50 -6.49 10.36 -0.28
C SER A 50 -7.30 9.44 0.64
N ASP A 51 -7.19 8.12 0.46
CA ASP A 51 -7.94 7.09 1.17
C ASP A 51 -9.47 7.14 1.01
N ALA A 52 -9.98 7.97 0.09
CA ALA A 52 -11.40 8.05 -0.24
C ALA A 52 -11.92 6.75 -0.88
N LYS A 53 -11.03 6.02 -1.57
CA LYS A 53 -11.27 4.67 -2.10
C LYS A 53 -10.14 3.72 -1.69
N THR A 54 -10.49 2.49 -1.34
CA THR A 54 -9.51 1.43 -1.09
C THR A 54 -8.98 0.90 -2.43
N PRO A 55 -7.65 0.85 -2.65
CA PRO A 55 -7.08 0.33 -3.88
C PRO A 55 -7.13 -1.19 -3.93
N THR A 56 -7.20 -1.74 -5.13
CA THR A 56 -7.08 -3.19 -5.34
C THR A 56 -5.61 -3.64 -5.34
N ILE A 57 -5.38 -4.92 -5.06
CA ILE A 57 -4.05 -5.52 -5.15
C ILE A 57 -3.45 -5.34 -6.54
N GLU A 58 -4.25 -5.47 -7.60
CA GLU A 58 -3.80 -5.30 -8.98
C GLU A 58 -3.34 -3.87 -9.26
N GLN A 59 -4.07 -2.86 -8.78
CA GLN A 59 -3.66 -1.47 -8.87
C GLN A 59 -2.33 -1.24 -8.15
N LEU A 60 -2.19 -1.74 -6.92
CA LEU A 60 -0.95 -1.59 -6.14
C LEU A 60 0.23 -2.32 -6.80
N LYS A 61 0.02 -3.52 -7.37
CA LYS A 61 1.04 -4.26 -8.13
C LYS A 61 1.47 -3.48 -9.38
N GLY A 62 0.52 -2.89 -10.11
CA GLY A 62 0.83 -2.03 -11.27
C GLY A 62 1.67 -0.81 -10.90
N ILE A 63 1.31 -0.10 -9.83
CA ILE A 63 2.09 1.04 -9.34
C ILE A 63 3.49 0.58 -8.88
N SER A 64 3.57 -0.53 -8.15
CA SER A 64 4.85 -1.10 -7.69
C SER A 64 5.78 -1.42 -8.86
N GLN A 65 5.25 -2.00 -9.94
CA GLN A 65 6.01 -2.28 -11.16
C GLN A 65 6.50 -0.99 -11.83
N LEU A 66 5.61 -0.01 -12.02
CA LEU A 66 5.95 1.29 -12.60
C LEU A 66 7.07 2.00 -11.82
N LEU A 67 7.02 1.95 -10.49
CA LEU A 67 8.00 2.59 -9.61
C LEU A 67 9.27 1.75 -9.38
N SER A 68 9.32 0.52 -9.91
CA SER A 68 10.40 -0.45 -9.63
C SER A 68 10.55 -0.76 -8.13
N VAL A 69 9.43 -0.81 -7.40
CA VAL A 69 9.37 -1.21 -6.00
C VAL A 69 9.23 -2.74 -5.92
N ASN A 70 9.98 -3.37 -5.01
CA ASN A 70 9.84 -4.81 -4.76
C ASN A 70 8.60 -5.06 -3.89
N TRP A 71 7.56 -5.64 -4.52
CA TRP A 71 6.26 -5.92 -3.92
C TRP A 71 6.36 -6.73 -2.62
N ASP A 72 7.04 -7.88 -2.66
CA ASP A 72 7.11 -8.79 -1.51
C ASP A 72 7.81 -8.14 -0.32
N LYS A 73 8.89 -7.38 -0.57
CA LYS A 73 9.62 -6.65 0.46
C LYS A 73 8.76 -5.54 1.07
N MET A 74 8.01 -4.82 0.24
CA MET A 74 7.09 -3.77 0.69
C MET A 74 5.99 -4.36 1.59
N ILE A 75 5.26 -5.37 1.10
CA ILE A 75 4.17 -6.00 1.86
C ILE A 75 4.69 -6.66 3.14
N SER A 76 5.84 -7.34 3.10
CA SER A 76 6.46 -7.90 4.31
C SER A 76 6.78 -6.83 5.36
N SER A 77 7.20 -5.64 4.92
CA SER A 77 7.48 -4.52 5.83
C SER A 77 6.21 -3.98 6.47
N ILE A 78 5.13 -3.85 5.70
CA ILE A 78 3.81 -3.41 6.18
C ILE A 78 3.26 -4.40 7.21
N LYS A 79 3.25 -5.70 6.89
CA LYS A 79 2.80 -6.78 7.80
C LYS A 79 3.57 -6.82 9.13
N LYS A 80 4.87 -6.51 9.11
CA LYS A 80 5.70 -6.47 10.33
C LYS A 80 5.34 -5.30 11.26
N VAL A 81 4.92 -4.17 10.70
CA VAL A 81 4.52 -3.00 11.50
C VAL A 81 3.21 -3.27 12.22
N GLU A 82 2.23 -3.91 11.56
CA GLU A 82 0.98 -4.31 12.22
C GLU A 82 1.18 -5.38 13.28
N GLY A 83 1.97 -6.41 12.99
CA GLY A 83 2.27 -7.47 13.96
C GLY A 83 2.95 -6.96 15.23
N ARG A 84 3.76 -5.89 15.12
CA ARG A 84 4.37 -5.21 16.27
C ARG A 84 3.37 -4.34 17.03
N SER A 85 2.56 -3.56 16.34
CA SER A 85 1.52 -2.72 16.97
C SER A 85 0.56 -3.56 17.84
N VAL A 86 0.11 -4.71 17.34
CA VAL A 86 -0.77 -5.63 18.10
C VAL A 86 -0.04 -6.28 19.28
N ALA A 87 1.23 -6.68 19.11
CA ALA A 87 2.03 -7.27 20.18
C ALA A 87 2.34 -6.28 21.30
N GLU A 88 2.62 -5.02 20.97
CA GLU A 88 2.88 -3.94 21.94
C GLU A 88 1.62 -3.57 22.71
N ILE A 89 0.46 -3.50 22.04
CA ILE A 89 -0.84 -3.30 22.72
C ILE A 89 -1.14 -4.46 23.67
N LYS A 90 -0.91 -5.71 23.25
CA LYS A 90 -1.17 -6.89 24.09
C LYS A 90 -0.22 -6.98 25.29
N ALA A 91 1.06 -6.60 25.11
CA ALA A 91 2.04 -6.52 26.19
C ALA A 91 1.74 -5.37 27.17
N GLY A 92 1.14 -4.27 26.70
CA GLY A 92 0.67 -3.18 27.55
C GLY A 92 -0.55 -3.56 28.41
N ILE A 93 -1.44 -4.41 27.90
CA ILE A 93 -2.66 -4.85 28.62
C ILE A 93 -2.36 -5.92 29.68
N GLN A 94 -1.29 -6.72 29.54
CA GLN A 94 -0.94 -7.74 30.53
C GLN A 94 -0.21 -7.20 31.78
N ASN A 95 0.08 -5.90 31.84
CA ASN A 95 0.74 -5.24 32.98
C ASN A 95 -0.20 -4.32 33.77
N VAL A 96 -1.51 -4.50 33.67
CA VAL A 96 -2.52 -3.76 34.46
C VAL A 96 -3.30 -4.70 35.38
#